data_AF-A0A1F9ERX3-F1
#
_entry.id   AF-A0A1F9ERX3-F1
#
_cell.length_a   1.000
_cell.length_b   1.000
_cell.length_c   1.000
_cell.angle_alpha   90.00
_cell.angle_beta   90.00
_cell.angle_gamma   90.00
#
_symmetry.space_group_name_H-M   'P 1'
#
loop_
_entity.id
_entity.type
_entity.pdbx_description
1 polymer ?
#
loop_
_entity_poly.entity_id
_entity_poly.type
_entity_poly.pdbx_seq_one_letter_code
_entity_poly.pdbx_strand_id
1 'polypeptide(L)'
;MRVTGTGRTDVGKKREHNEDYLLQVPELGLYMVCDGMGGHAGGEVASETAARTVRQHLEQHRRAIDAYDDTGPARDNLLRLVDEAVQLASTTVYGIATSERGKAGMGTTLTMLLVLKNIGVMGHVGDTRLYLQRAGRMHQLSEDHTYVNEMVRRGMATAEVAKKGPYANVITRAVGIQSTVRVDTLLFDILPGDTLLLCSDGLSKHVEGMDELGRVLGNETAAAAAQRLVDLANARGGSDNVTALVLRADADGTGDDDADRSRTTEVNLKLDTLKDIKLFNNLDLGELCKVLNVVRAQEVAKGEVVLREGEPGDSLYAILEGKFVVTRAGQAITWLSTGAHFGEMTLFNNRPRSATIEALEKSRVLVMERGRFVELLQKEPQLGVKLLWTFAQVLSLRLDETSVQLYGAVPSDTRDTDMTTPFKPKD
;
A
#
# COMPACT_ATOMS: atom_id res chain seq x y z
N MET A 1 -11.95 -0.44 -17.01
CA MET A 1 -12.28 -1.34 -15.90
C MET A 1 -13.65 -0.98 -15.37
N ARG A 2 -14.54 -1.96 -15.27
CA ARG A 2 -15.87 -1.76 -14.71
C ARG A 2 -15.80 -2.18 -13.26
N VAL A 3 -15.81 -1.20 -12.36
CA VAL A 3 -15.90 -1.49 -10.93
C VAL A 3 -17.34 -1.41 -10.48
N THR A 4 -17.87 -2.52 -9.96
CA THR A 4 -19.21 -2.59 -9.37
C THR A 4 -19.11 -2.89 -7.89
N GLY A 5 -19.95 -2.25 -7.09
CA GLY A 5 -19.87 -2.31 -5.64
C GLY A 5 -21.20 -2.65 -4.98
N THR A 6 -21.14 -3.30 -3.82
CA THR A 6 -22.27 -3.36 -2.90
C THR A 6 -21.78 -3.20 -1.48
N GLY A 7 -22.32 -2.21 -0.78
CA GLY A 7 -22.09 -2.02 0.64
C GLY A 7 -23.27 -2.41 1.51
N ARG A 8 -22.97 -2.82 2.73
CA ARG A 8 -23.90 -3.11 3.80
C ARG A 8 -23.38 -2.47 5.08
N THR A 9 -24.29 -1.92 5.87
CA THR A 9 -24.02 -1.36 7.19
C THR A 9 -25.11 -1.83 8.13
N ASP A 10 -24.74 -2.14 9.38
CA ASP A 10 -25.64 -2.59 10.43
C ASP A 10 -25.20 -2.00 11.77
N VAL A 11 -26.17 -1.67 12.62
CA VAL A 11 -25.93 -1.07 13.95
C VAL A 11 -25.11 -2.02 14.84
N GLY A 12 -25.15 -3.32 14.59
CA GLY A 12 -24.60 -4.33 15.48
C GLY A 12 -25.62 -4.78 16.53
N LYS A 13 -25.17 -5.61 17.47
CA LYS A 13 -26.02 -6.16 18.55
C LYS A 13 -25.92 -5.39 19.86
N LYS A 14 -24.86 -4.60 20.05
CA LYS A 14 -24.56 -3.92 21.32
C LYS A 14 -24.58 -2.39 21.27
N ARG A 15 -24.90 -1.80 20.12
CA ARG A 15 -25.06 -0.35 19.94
C ARG A 15 -26.53 0.00 19.69
N GLU A 16 -26.90 1.23 20.01
CA GLU A 16 -28.25 1.76 19.76
C GLU A 16 -28.33 2.59 18.47
N HIS A 17 -27.20 3.16 18.05
CA HIS A 17 -27.08 4.03 16.89
C HIS A 17 -25.95 3.55 15.98
N ASN A 18 -26.03 3.91 14.70
CA ASN A 18 -24.98 3.65 13.72
C ASN A 18 -24.17 4.93 13.48
N GLU A 19 -22.91 4.94 13.93
CA GLU A 19 -21.97 6.03 13.71
C GLU A 19 -21.08 5.77 12.47
N ASP A 20 -21.16 4.58 11.86
CA ASP A 20 -20.53 4.30 10.57
C ASP A 20 -21.25 5.05 9.43
N TYR A 21 -20.47 5.51 8.45
CA TYR A 21 -20.99 6.07 7.21
C TYR A 21 -20.39 5.37 5.99
N LEU A 22 -21.27 4.89 5.12
CA LEU A 22 -20.93 4.24 3.87
C LEU A 22 -21.31 5.16 2.70
N LEU A 23 -20.33 5.51 1.86
CA LEU A 23 -20.56 6.29 0.64
C LEU A 23 -20.14 5.49 -0.60
N GLN A 24 -21.03 5.46 -1.59
CA GLN A 24 -20.77 4.90 -2.92
C GLN A 24 -21.26 5.89 -3.97
N VAL A 25 -20.36 6.40 -4.81
CA VAL A 25 -20.66 7.30 -5.92
C VAL A 25 -19.98 6.75 -7.18
N PRO A 26 -20.54 5.67 -7.80
CA PRO A 26 -19.92 4.98 -8.92
C PRO A 26 -19.59 5.88 -10.11
N GLU A 27 -20.41 6.90 -10.36
CA GLU A 27 -20.20 7.91 -11.40
C GLU A 27 -18.95 8.77 -11.18
N LEU A 28 -18.48 8.92 -9.94
CA LEU A 28 -17.18 9.51 -9.59
C LEU A 28 -16.08 8.47 -9.38
N GLY A 29 -16.42 7.18 -9.40
CA GLY A 29 -15.54 6.10 -8.96
C GLY A 29 -15.17 6.17 -7.48
N LEU A 30 -15.97 6.88 -6.66
CA LEU A 30 -15.66 7.13 -5.25
C LEU A 30 -16.38 6.13 -4.34
N TYR A 31 -15.62 5.48 -3.49
CA TYR A 31 -16.10 4.50 -2.51
C TYR A 31 -15.46 4.81 -1.15
N MET A 32 -16.22 4.79 -0.06
CA MET A 32 -15.70 5.19 1.24
C MET A 32 -16.44 4.50 2.40
N VAL A 33 -15.68 4.19 3.43
CA VAL A 33 -16.19 3.81 4.75
C VAL A 33 -15.55 4.71 5.80
N CYS A 34 -16.39 5.31 6.64
CA CYS A 34 -16.00 6.11 7.79
C CYS A 34 -16.61 5.47 9.04
N ASP A 35 -15.85 5.46 10.13
CA ASP A 35 -16.29 4.99 11.45
C ASP A 35 -16.27 6.19 12.41
N GLY A 36 -17.44 6.63 12.84
CA GLY A 36 -17.63 7.84 13.63
C GLY A 36 -17.39 7.61 15.11
N MET A 37 -16.73 8.56 15.77
CA MET A 37 -16.51 8.55 17.21
C MET A 37 -16.78 9.92 17.83
N GLY A 38 -17.15 9.94 19.12
CA GLY A 38 -17.44 11.18 19.85
C GLY A 38 -18.49 11.05 20.93
N GLY A 39 -19.15 9.88 21.04
CA GLY A 39 -20.30 9.67 21.93
C GLY A 39 -21.53 10.47 21.48
N HIS A 40 -22.72 10.09 21.96
CA HIS A 40 -24.02 10.68 21.53
C HIS A 40 -24.03 10.93 19.99
N ALA A 41 -24.72 11.97 19.49
CA ALA A 41 -24.85 12.25 18.05
C ALA A 41 -23.56 12.81 17.37
N GLY A 42 -22.40 12.77 18.04
CA GLY A 42 -21.16 13.35 17.50
C GLY A 42 -20.52 12.50 16.40
N GLY A 43 -20.49 11.17 16.58
CA GLY A 43 -19.83 10.25 15.64
C GLY A 43 -20.51 10.21 14.27
N GLU A 44 -21.84 10.05 14.24
CA GLU A 44 -22.65 10.06 13.01
C GLU A 44 -22.44 11.36 12.20
N VAL A 45 -22.44 12.51 12.89
CA VAL A 45 -22.22 13.81 12.24
C VAL A 45 -20.80 13.90 11.66
N ALA A 46 -19.80 13.41 12.38
CA ALA A 46 -18.42 13.43 11.94
C ALA A 46 -18.19 12.55 10.70
N SER A 47 -18.66 11.30 10.73
CA SER A 47 -18.49 10.34 9.63
C SER A 47 -19.21 10.78 8.35
N GLU A 48 -20.46 11.25 8.45
CA GLU A 48 -21.21 11.79 7.32
C GLU A 48 -20.57 13.07 6.76
N THR A 49 -20.19 14.01 7.63
CA THR A 49 -19.61 15.30 7.20
C THR A 49 -18.29 15.06 6.47
N ALA A 50 -17.43 14.17 6.95
CA ALA A 50 -16.16 13.88 6.31
C ALA A 50 -16.37 13.31 4.90
N ALA A 51 -17.26 12.32 4.76
CA ALA A 51 -17.56 11.69 3.48
C ALA A 51 -18.16 12.67 2.46
N ARG A 52 -19.11 13.51 2.91
CA ARG A 52 -19.73 14.54 2.05
C ARG A 52 -18.73 15.60 1.60
N THR A 53 -17.82 16.02 2.49
CA THR A 53 -16.79 17.02 2.19
C THR A 53 -15.81 16.49 1.14
N VAL A 54 -15.33 15.25 1.29
CA VAL A 54 -14.46 14.62 0.28
C VAL A 54 -15.18 14.53 -1.06
N ARG A 55 -16.42 14.04 -1.09
CA ARG A 55 -17.22 13.93 -2.32
C ARG A 55 -17.31 15.28 -3.03
N GLN A 56 -17.69 16.34 -2.31
CA GLN A 56 -17.83 17.67 -2.88
C GLN A 56 -16.50 18.21 -3.44
N HIS A 57 -15.39 17.98 -2.72
CA HIS A 57 -14.07 18.40 -3.20
C HIS A 57 -13.70 17.70 -4.51
N LEU A 58 -13.95 16.39 -4.62
CA LEU A 58 -13.67 15.63 -5.85
C LEU A 58 -14.61 16.01 -7.00
N GLU A 59 -15.88 16.30 -6.72
CA GLU A 59 -16.83 16.82 -7.71
C GLU A 59 -16.34 18.16 -8.31
N GLN A 60 -15.80 19.05 -7.47
CA GLN A 60 -15.22 20.33 -7.92
C GLN A 60 -13.98 20.14 -8.80
N HIS A 61 -13.24 19.05 -8.61
CA HIS A 61 -12.02 18.72 -9.35
C HIS A 61 -12.26 17.66 -10.44
N ARG A 62 -13.52 17.39 -10.80
CA ARG A 62 -13.90 16.34 -11.76
C ARG A 62 -13.15 16.42 -13.10
N ARG A 63 -12.93 17.63 -13.62
CA ARG A 63 -12.20 17.83 -14.88
C ARG A 63 -10.74 17.33 -14.81
N ALA A 64 -10.07 17.51 -13.67
CA ALA A 64 -8.70 17.04 -13.49
C ALA A 64 -8.64 15.51 -13.37
N ILE A 65 -9.63 14.91 -12.71
CA ILE A 65 -9.83 13.47 -12.60
C ILE A 65 -10.06 12.85 -13.98
N ASP A 66 -10.98 13.41 -14.77
CA ASP A 66 -11.32 12.88 -16.10
C ASP A 66 -10.16 13.02 -17.11
N ALA A 67 -9.31 14.05 -16.94
CA ALA A 67 -8.15 14.29 -17.79
C ALA A 67 -6.91 13.43 -17.44
N TYR A 68 -7.02 12.50 -16.48
CA TYR A 68 -5.90 11.66 -16.02
C TYR A 68 -5.32 10.80 -17.15
N ASP A 69 -3.99 10.88 -17.34
CA ASP A 69 -3.23 10.23 -18.42
C ASP A 69 -2.19 9.20 -17.95
N ASP A 70 -2.18 8.85 -16.65
CA ASP A 70 -1.25 7.88 -16.03
C ASP A 70 0.24 8.20 -16.18
N THR A 71 0.59 9.47 -16.45
CA THR A 71 1.98 9.94 -16.38
C THR A 71 2.47 10.10 -14.94
N GLY A 72 3.79 10.12 -14.73
CA GLY A 72 4.38 10.36 -13.39
C GLY A 72 3.83 11.62 -12.69
N PRO A 73 3.81 12.80 -13.34
CA PRO A 73 3.20 14.01 -12.77
C PRO A 73 1.69 13.87 -12.49
N ALA A 74 0.94 13.17 -13.35
CA ALA A 74 -0.49 12.94 -13.13
C ALA A 74 -0.74 12.05 -11.91
N ARG A 75 0.10 11.03 -11.68
CA ARG A 75 0.06 10.18 -10.48
C ARG A 75 0.29 11.00 -9.19
N ASP A 76 1.33 11.84 -9.18
CA ASP A 76 1.64 12.72 -8.04
C ASP A 76 0.50 13.74 -7.79
N ASN A 77 -0.11 14.27 -8.85
CA ASN A 77 -1.28 15.15 -8.76
C ASN A 77 -2.48 14.47 -8.11
N LEU A 78 -2.74 13.22 -8.47
CA LEU A 78 -3.89 12.47 -7.98
C LEU A 78 -3.76 12.10 -6.50
N LEU A 79 -2.56 11.68 -6.08
CA LEU A 79 -2.24 11.46 -4.65
C LEU A 79 -2.46 12.74 -3.83
N ARG A 80 -2.01 13.89 -4.34
CA ARG A 80 -2.21 15.18 -3.67
C ARG A 80 -3.68 15.57 -3.59
N LEU A 81 -4.45 15.38 -4.66
CA LEU A 81 -5.88 15.69 -4.67
C LEU A 81 -6.64 14.89 -3.59
N VAL A 82 -6.28 13.61 -3.40
CA VAL A 82 -6.85 12.77 -2.35
C VAL A 82 -6.43 13.25 -0.95
N ASP A 83 -5.15 13.60 -0.76
CA ASP A 83 -4.69 14.19 0.50
C ASP A 83 -5.45 15.49 0.82
N GLU A 84 -5.54 16.43 -0.12
CA GLU A 84 -6.24 17.71 0.01
C GLU A 84 -7.73 17.53 0.36
N ALA A 85 -8.42 16.58 -0.27
CA ALA A 85 -9.79 16.24 0.06
C ALA A 85 -9.97 15.81 1.53
N VAL A 86 -9.07 14.96 2.03
CA VAL A 86 -9.11 14.47 3.42
C VAL A 86 -8.67 15.55 4.41
N GLN A 87 -7.70 16.41 4.06
CA GLN A 87 -7.34 17.58 4.87
C GLN A 87 -8.53 18.52 5.04
N LEU A 88 -9.24 18.81 3.95
CA LEU A 88 -10.43 19.65 3.98
C LEU A 88 -11.51 19.03 4.87
N ALA A 89 -11.75 17.72 4.75
CA ALA A 89 -12.66 17.00 5.65
C ALA A 89 -12.27 17.14 7.13
N SER A 90 -10.97 17.03 7.45
CA SER A 90 -10.50 17.23 8.83
C SER A 90 -10.75 18.65 9.32
N THR A 91 -10.47 19.65 8.48
CA THR A 91 -10.72 21.06 8.82
C THR A 91 -12.21 21.31 9.06
N THR A 92 -13.09 20.77 8.22
CA THR A 92 -14.55 20.94 8.33
C THR A 92 -15.12 20.28 9.59
N VAL A 93 -14.77 19.01 9.84
CA VAL A 93 -15.25 18.29 11.03
C VAL A 93 -14.74 18.95 12.31
N TYR A 94 -13.46 19.37 12.34
CA TYR A 94 -12.89 20.10 13.48
C TYR A 94 -13.60 21.45 13.72
N GLY A 95 -13.95 22.17 12.66
CA GLY A 95 -14.70 23.42 12.75
C GLY A 95 -16.08 23.24 13.39
N ILE A 96 -16.79 22.17 13.05
CA ILE A 96 -18.07 21.84 13.69
C ILE A 96 -17.86 21.42 15.15
N ALA A 97 -16.86 20.57 15.41
CA ALA A 97 -16.57 20.05 16.75
C ALA A 97 -16.24 21.17 17.76
N THR A 98 -15.64 22.27 17.28
CA THR A 98 -15.25 23.41 18.11
C THR A 98 -16.31 24.51 18.21
N SER A 99 -17.28 24.57 17.29
CA SER A 99 -18.30 25.62 17.27
C SER A 99 -19.65 25.19 17.86
N GLU A 100 -20.00 23.91 17.82
CA GLU A 100 -21.30 23.41 18.26
C GLU A 100 -21.26 22.74 19.64
N ARG A 101 -22.19 23.14 20.51
CA ARG A 101 -22.34 22.53 21.84
C ARG A 101 -22.74 21.06 21.71
N GLY A 102 -22.03 20.18 22.41
CA GLY A 102 -22.30 18.74 22.41
C GLY A 102 -21.59 17.94 21.32
N LYS A 103 -20.81 18.59 20.44
CA LYS A 103 -19.99 17.94 19.40
C LYS A 103 -18.48 17.99 19.67
N ALA A 104 -18.09 18.47 20.86
CA ALA A 104 -16.70 18.58 21.24
C ALA A 104 -16.00 17.22 21.24
N GLY A 105 -14.88 17.13 20.53
CA GLY A 105 -14.11 15.89 20.43
C GLY A 105 -14.68 14.85 19.47
N MET A 106 -15.70 15.17 18.68
CA MET A 106 -16.13 14.27 17.61
C MET A 106 -15.03 14.13 16.55
N GLY A 107 -14.97 12.96 15.94
CA GLY A 107 -14.06 12.67 14.85
C GLY A 107 -14.48 11.38 14.16
N THR A 108 -13.74 10.99 13.13
CA THR A 108 -14.05 9.77 12.40
C THR A 108 -12.80 9.18 11.78
N THR A 109 -12.79 7.87 11.58
CA THR A 109 -11.90 7.25 10.61
C THR A 109 -12.37 7.56 9.19
N LEU A 110 -11.49 7.44 8.21
CA LEU A 110 -11.82 7.62 6.81
C LEU A 110 -10.92 6.71 5.99
N THR A 111 -11.53 5.73 5.32
CA THR A 111 -10.86 4.98 4.25
C THR A 111 -11.66 5.16 2.98
N MET A 112 -11.03 5.75 1.96
CA MET A 112 -11.61 5.97 0.65
C MET A 112 -10.82 5.26 -0.43
N LEU A 113 -11.52 4.88 -1.50
CA LEU A 113 -10.98 4.43 -2.75
C LEU A 113 -11.58 5.28 -3.88
N LEU A 114 -10.72 5.97 -4.62
CA LEU A 114 -11.06 6.63 -5.86
C LEU A 114 -10.58 5.76 -7.03
N VAL A 115 -11.51 5.30 -7.85
CA VAL A 115 -11.26 4.47 -9.03
C VAL A 115 -11.34 5.34 -10.29
N LEU A 116 -10.25 5.38 -11.06
CA LEU A 116 -10.20 6.07 -12.34
C LEU A 116 -9.62 5.11 -13.38
N LYS A 117 -10.39 4.82 -14.43
CA LYS A 117 -10.02 3.81 -15.44
C LYS A 117 -9.65 2.49 -14.75
N ASN A 118 -8.39 2.15 -14.70
CA ASN A 118 -7.83 0.93 -14.12
C ASN A 118 -6.90 1.23 -12.91
N ILE A 119 -6.96 2.44 -12.35
CA ILE A 119 -6.15 2.87 -11.22
C ILE A 119 -7.05 3.05 -10.00
N GLY A 120 -6.58 2.56 -8.85
CA GLY A 120 -7.15 2.85 -7.54
C GLY A 120 -6.25 3.79 -6.77
N VAL A 121 -6.85 4.81 -6.13
CA VAL A 121 -6.15 5.69 -5.19
C VAL A 121 -6.84 5.63 -3.83
N MET A 122 -6.10 5.17 -2.84
CA MET A 122 -6.53 5.11 -1.45
C MET A 122 -6.17 6.41 -0.73
N GLY A 123 -7.10 6.91 0.07
CA GLY A 123 -6.82 7.86 1.16
C GLY A 123 -7.27 7.24 2.47
N HIS A 124 -6.40 7.19 3.48
CA HIS A 124 -6.64 6.44 4.71
C HIS A 124 -6.22 7.20 5.97
N VAL A 125 -7.12 7.25 6.94
CA VAL A 125 -6.92 7.75 8.30
C VAL A 125 -7.74 6.91 9.28
N GLY A 126 -7.10 6.16 10.17
CA GLY A 126 -7.77 5.48 11.28
C GLY A 126 -7.54 3.98 11.18
N ASP A 127 -8.53 3.17 11.54
CA ASP A 127 -8.47 1.71 11.53
C ASP A 127 -9.64 1.05 10.80
N THR A 128 -10.41 1.83 10.03
CA THR A 128 -11.11 1.29 8.85
C THR A 128 -10.08 0.74 7.87
N ARG A 129 -10.41 -0.33 7.15
CA ARG A 129 -9.42 -1.05 6.32
C ARG A 129 -9.82 -1.17 4.87
N LEU A 130 -8.83 -1.12 3.99
CA LEU A 130 -8.92 -1.50 2.58
C LEU A 130 -8.14 -2.79 2.34
N TYR A 131 -8.82 -3.77 1.77
CA TYR A 131 -8.26 -5.03 1.32
C TYR A 131 -8.36 -5.18 -0.19
N LEU A 132 -7.41 -5.91 -0.78
CA LEU A 132 -7.38 -6.33 -2.17
C LEU A 132 -7.17 -7.85 -2.25
N GLN A 133 -8.11 -8.55 -2.86
CA GLN A 133 -7.93 -9.91 -3.32
C GLN A 133 -7.46 -9.91 -4.77
N ARG A 134 -6.26 -10.42 -5.02
CA ARG A 134 -5.70 -10.58 -6.36
C ARG A 134 -5.15 -11.99 -6.54
N ALA A 135 -5.51 -12.64 -7.65
CA ALA A 135 -5.07 -14.01 -7.95
C ALA A 135 -5.28 -14.97 -6.76
N GLY A 136 -6.42 -14.85 -6.07
CA GLY A 136 -6.79 -15.66 -4.91
C GLY A 136 -6.11 -15.29 -3.59
N ARG A 137 -5.15 -14.35 -3.57
CA ARG A 137 -4.45 -13.91 -2.36
C ARG A 137 -5.04 -12.61 -1.82
N MET A 138 -5.21 -12.56 -0.51
CA MET A 138 -5.68 -11.38 0.21
C MET A 138 -4.51 -10.51 0.66
N HIS A 139 -4.63 -9.21 0.42
CA HIS A 139 -3.67 -8.19 0.82
C HIS A 139 -4.39 -7.08 1.56
N GLN A 140 -3.90 -6.67 2.73
CA GLN A 140 -4.33 -5.43 3.36
C GLN A 140 -3.50 -4.29 2.80
N LEU A 141 -4.16 -3.27 2.23
CA LEU A 141 -3.49 -2.11 1.63
C LEU A 141 -3.38 -0.93 2.60
N SER A 142 -4.35 -0.79 3.51
CA SER A 142 -4.32 0.22 4.58
C SER A 142 -3.54 -0.27 5.79
N GLU A 143 -3.04 0.64 6.60
CA GLU A 143 -2.27 0.28 7.79
C GLU A 143 -2.82 1.00 9.03
N ASP A 144 -3.40 0.24 9.95
CA ASP A 144 -4.15 0.77 11.09
C ASP A 144 -3.39 1.84 11.88
N HIS A 145 -4.03 3.00 12.08
CA HIS A 145 -3.55 4.05 12.96
C HIS A 145 -4.04 3.81 14.38
N THR A 146 -3.65 2.69 14.97
CA THR A 146 -3.93 2.35 16.38
C THR A 146 -2.66 2.42 17.23
N TYR A 147 -2.83 2.64 18.53
CA TYR A 147 -1.73 2.64 19.49
C TYR A 147 -0.99 1.30 19.48
N VAL A 148 -1.74 0.20 19.40
CA VAL A 148 -1.19 -1.15 19.26
C VAL A 148 -0.32 -1.28 18.02
N ASN A 149 -0.83 -0.84 16.88
CA ASN A 149 -0.06 -0.93 15.64
C ASN A 149 1.20 -0.06 15.72
N GLU A 150 1.12 1.13 16.30
CA GLU A 150 2.29 2.00 16.55
C GLU A 150 3.33 1.37 17.50
N MET A 151 2.90 0.65 18.53
CA MET A 151 3.82 -0.06 19.43
C MET A 151 4.55 -1.21 18.71
N VAL A 152 3.81 -1.96 17.88
CA VAL A 152 4.40 -3.03 17.05
C VAL A 152 5.36 -2.44 16.02
N ARG A 153 4.94 -1.37 15.32
CA ARG A 153 5.77 -0.62 14.37
C ARG A 153 7.09 -0.15 14.97
N ARG A 154 7.07 0.29 16.24
CA ARG A 154 8.27 0.76 16.95
C ARG A 154 9.12 -0.35 17.56
N GLY A 155 8.75 -1.61 17.36
CA GLY A 155 9.42 -2.77 17.97
C GLY A 155 9.27 -2.84 19.49
N MET A 156 8.30 -2.11 20.06
CA MET A 156 8.08 -2.02 21.51
C MET A 156 7.18 -3.15 22.03
N ALA A 157 6.42 -3.82 21.15
CA ALA A 157 5.56 -4.95 21.50
C ALA A 157 5.41 -5.90 20.31
N THR A 158 5.09 -7.17 20.60
CA THR A 158 4.59 -8.09 19.56
C THR A 158 3.11 -7.84 19.31
N ALA A 159 2.61 -8.22 18.13
CA ALA A 159 1.21 -8.09 17.77
C ALA A 159 0.27 -8.79 18.79
N GLU A 160 0.71 -9.91 19.35
CA GLU A 160 -0.04 -10.69 20.34
C GLU A 160 -0.16 -9.98 21.69
N VAL A 161 0.92 -9.36 22.15
CA VAL A 161 0.95 -8.63 23.43
C VAL A 161 0.15 -7.34 23.31
N ALA A 162 0.33 -6.62 22.21
CA ALA A 162 -0.31 -5.34 22.01
C ALA A 162 -1.85 -5.47 21.93
N LYS A 163 -2.37 -6.53 21.27
CA LYS A 163 -3.82 -6.80 21.19
C LYS A 163 -4.51 -7.09 22.53
N LYS A 164 -3.77 -7.49 23.57
CA LYS A 164 -4.31 -7.81 24.90
C LYS A 164 -4.21 -6.64 25.90
N GLY A 165 -3.59 -5.52 25.49
CA GLY A 165 -3.38 -4.37 26.35
C GLY A 165 -4.62 -3.49 26.53
N PRO A 166 -4.64 -2.62 27.56
CA PRO A 166 -5.75 -1.71 27.83
C PRO A 166 -6.00 -0.68 26.72
N TYR A 167 -5.02 -0.46 25.84
CA TYR A 167 -5.06 0.50 24.74
C TYR A 167 -5.33 -0.15 23.38
N ALA A 168 -5.88 -1.38 23.36
CA ALA A 168 -6.07 -2.16 22.15
C ALA A 168 -6.93 -1.47 21.07
N ASN A 169 -7.89 -0.65 21.50
CA ASN A 169 -8.84 0.05 20.63
C ASN A 169 -8.57 1.56 20.52
N VAL A 170 -7.40 2.04 20.97
CA VAL A 170 -7.09 3.47 20.91
C VAL A 170 -6.53 3.80 19.54
N ILE A 171 -7.24 4.62 18.78
CA ILE A 171 -6.73 5.17 17.52
C ILE A 171 -5.79 6.36 17.78
N THR A 172 -4.74 6.48 16.97
CA THR A 172 -3.71 7.52 17.06
C THR A 172 -3.87 8.60 16.00
N ARG A 173 -4.70 8.37 14.97
CA ARG A 173 -5.05 9.36 13.95
C ARG A 173 -6.53 9.24 13.61
N ALA A 174 -7.18 10.39 13.48
CA ALA A 174 -8.57 10.50 13.06
C ALA A 174 -8.83 11.85 12.40
N VAL A 175 -9.82 11.87 11.52
CA VAL A 175 -10.31 13.07 10.85
C VAL A 175 -11.15 13.89 11.85
N GLY A 176 -10.88 15.19 11.94
CA GLY A 176 -11.71 16.13 12.70
C GLY A 176 -11.35 16.34 14.17
N ILE A 177 -10.43 15.55 14.74
CA ILE A 177 -9.89 15.79 16.09
C ILE A 177 -8.95 17.00 16.10
N GLN A 178 -8.24 17.22 15.00
CA GLN A 178 -7.40 18.39 14.74
C GLN A 178 -7.78 18.99 13.38
N SER A 179 -7.42 20.25 13.15
CA SER A 179 -7.69 20.92 11.87
C SER A 179 -6.95 20.30 10.69
N THR A 180 -5.80 19.66 10.94
CA THR A 180 -5.02 18.91 9.94
C THR A 180 -4.80 17.48 10.42
N VAL A 181 -4.55 16.57 9.48
CA VAL A 181 -4.32 15.15 9.78
C VAL A 181 -3.28 14.57 8.85
N ARG A 182 -2.48 13.61 9.29
CA ARG A 182 -1.58 12.89 8.37
C ARG A 182 -2.37 11.80 7.63
N VAL A 183 -2.50 11.96 6.31
CA VAL A 183 -3.20 11.02 5.43
C VAL A 183 -2.21 10.04 4.81
N ASP A 184 -2.53 8.76 4.89
CA ASP A 184 -1.78 7.74 4.16
C ASP A 184 -2.44 7.57 2.79
N THR A 185 -1.67 7.79 1.72
CA THR A 185 -2.14 7.67 0.33
C THR A 185 -1.42 6.54 -0.40
N LEU A 186 -2.16 5.82 -1.25
CA LEU A 186 -1.59 4.73 -2.04
C LEU A 186 -2.24 4.71 -3.43
N LEU A 187 -1.42 4.79 -4.47
CA LEU A 187 -1.85 4.55 -5.85
C LEU A 187 -1.44 3.14 -6.26
N PHE A 188 -2.37 2.40 -6.86
CA PHE A 188 -2.13 1.04 -7.33
C PHE A 188 -2.96 0.72 -8.58
N ASP A 189 -2.46 -0.19 -9.41
CA ASP A 189 -3.21 -0.73 -10.54
C ASP A 189 -4.33 -1.65 -10.05
N ILE A 190 -5.51 -1.54 -10.66
CA ILE A 190 -6.63 -2.48 -10.54
C ILE A 190 -6.64 -3.34 -11.80
N LEU A 191 -6.68 -4.65 -11.62
CA LEU A 191 -6.67 -5.65 -12.69
C LEU A 191 -8.03 -6.37 -12.76
N PRO A 192 -8.39 -6.92 -13.93
CA PRO A 192 -9.61 -7.72 -14.03
C PRO A 192 -9.56 -8.93 -13.09
N GLY A 193 -10.68 -9.18 -12.41
CA GLY A 193 -10.80 -10.22 -11.39
C GLY A 193 -10.37 -9.79 -9.99
N ASP A 194 -9.84 -8.58 -9.82
CA ASP A 194 -9.57 -8.04 -8.49
C ASP A 194 -10.88 -7.85 -7.71
N THR A 195 -10.82 -8.11 -6.41
CA THR A 195 -11.91 -7.83 -5.48
C THR A 195 -11.41 -6.98 -4.34
N LEU A 196 -12.07 -5.85 -4.08
CA LEU A 196 -11.71 -4.96 -2.98
C LEU A 196 -12.75 -5.02 -1.88
N LEU A 197 -12.31 -4.85 -0.64
CA LEU A 197 -13.17 -4.73 0.53
C LEU A 197 -12.75 -3.51 1.33
N LEU A 198 -13.66 -2.56 1.51
CA LEU A 198 -13.54 -1.52 2.53
C LEU A 198 -14.42 -1.92 3.73
N CYS A 199 -13.91 -1.82 4.95
CA CYS A 199 -14.71 -2.14 6.14
C CYS A 199 -14.33 -1.35 7.38
N SER A 200 -15.29 -1.21 8.30
CA SER A 200 -15.05 -0.71 9.66
C SER A 200 -14.41 -1.77 10.56
N ASP A 201 -13.98 -1.34 11.74
CA ASP A 201 -13.36 -2.22 12.72
C ASP A 201 -14.35 -3.26 13.27
N GLY A 202 -15.65 -2.97 13.23
CA GLY A 202 -16.71 -3.87 13.61
C GLY A 202 -16.75 -5.13 12.75
N LEU A 203 -16.25 -5.08 11.51
CA LEU A 203 -15.97 -6.31 10.75
C LEU A 203 -14.59 -6.87 11.12
N SER A 204 -13.56 -6.03 11.02
CA SER A 204 -12.17 -6.49 11.00
C SER A 204 -11.71 -7.12 12.33
N LYS A 205 -12.36 -6.79 13.44
CA LYS A 205 -12.17 -7.40 14.77
C LYS A 205 -12.84 -8.77 14.93
N HIS A 206 -13.86 -9.07 14.11
CA HIS A 206 -14.63 -10.32 14.20
C HIS A 206 -14.22 -11.36 13.17
N VAL A 207 -13.28 -11.05 12.27
CA VAL A 207 -12.78 -11.99 11.26
C VAL A 207 -11.47 -12.63 11.74
N GLU A 208 -11.35 -13.95 11.60
CA GLU A 208 -10.27 -14.74 12.21
C GLU A 208 -8.96 -14.71 11.39
N GLY A 209 -9.01 -14.24 10.13
CA GLY A 209 -7.81 -14.07 9.31
C GLY A 209 -8.09 -13.80 7.82
N MET A 210 -7.01 -13.60 7.08
CA MET A 210 -7.06 -13.29 5.63
C MET A 210 -7.67 -14.43 4.81
N ASP A 211 -7.48 -15.69 5.21
CA ASP A 211 -8.02 -16.85 4.49
C ASP A 211 -9.56 -16.93 4.61
N GLU A 212 -10.13 -16.49 5.73
CA GLU A 212 -11.58 -16.39 5.90
C GLU A 212 -12.15 -15.31 4.98
N LEU A 213 -11.56 -14.11 4.99
CA LEU A 213 -11.94 -13.03 4.07
C LEU A 213 -11.85 -13.49 2.61
N GLY A 214 -10.73 -14.13 2.24
CA GLY A 214 -10.49 -14.59 0.88
C GLY A 214 -11.52 -15.61 0.41
N ARG A 215 -12.01 -16.50 1.29
CA ARG A 215 -13.07 -17.47 0.95
C ARG A 215 -14.43 -16.81 0.76
N VAL A 216 -14.80 -15.85 1.61
CA VAL A 216 -16.07 -15.13 1.47
C VAL A 216 -16.06 -14.27 0.20
N LEU A 217 -14.97 -13.54 -0.03
CA LEU A 217 -14.80 -12.71 -1.20
C LEU A 217 -14.58 -13.53 -2.48
N GLY A 218 -14.03 -14.74 -2.44
CA GLY A 218 -13.79 -15.53 -3.65
C GLY A 218 -15.02 -16.21 -4.25
N ASN A 219 -16.03 -16.54 -3.43
CA ASN A 219 -17.07 -17.50 -3.82
C ASN A 219 -18.47 -16.90 -4.05
N GLU A 220 -18.67 -15.64 -3.67
CA GLU A 220 -20.00 -15.03 -3.63
C GLU A 220 -20.11 -13.78 -4.51
N THR A 221 -21.33 -13.37 -4.86
CA THR A 221 -21.53 -12.05 -5.49
C THR A 221 -21.16 -10.94 -4.50
N ALA A 222 -20.84 -9.73 -4.98
CA ALA A 222 -20.50 -8.61 -4.09
C ALA A 222 -21.57 -8.36 -3.02
N ALA A 223 -22.84 -8.46 -3.40
CA ALA A 223 -23.97 -8.29 -2.48
C ALA A 223 -24.08 -9.41 -1.44
N ALA A 224 -23.93 -10.67 -1.85
CA ALA A 224 -23.96 -11.80 -0.93
C ALA A 224 -22.77 -11.78 0.03
N ALA A 225 -21.57 -11.49 -0.47
CA ALA A 225 -20.36 -11.35 0.34
C ALA A 225 -20.50 -10.23 1.38
N ALA A 226 -20.97 -9.04 0.98
CA ALA A 226 -21.18 -7.93 1.90
C ALA A 226 -22.19 -8.28 3.01
N GLN A 227 -23.29 -8.95 2.65
CA GLN A 227 -24.28 -9.39 3.63
C GLN A 227 -23.70 -10.46 4.58
N ARG A 228 -23.01 -11.47 4.04
CA ARG A 228 -22.39 -12.53 4.85
C ARG A 228 -21.38 -11.97 5.83
N LEU A 229 -20.57 -10.99 5.43
CA LEU A 229 -19.57 -10.37 6.30
C LEU A 229 -20.23 -9.65 7.49
N VAL A 230 -21.31 -8.91 7.25
CA VAL A 230 -22.11 -8.27 8.30
C VAL A 230 -22.75 -9.31 9.22
N ASP A 231 -23.39 -10.34 8.65
CA ASP A 231 -24.03 -11.41 9.42
C ASP A 231 -23.02 -12.17 10.29
N LEU A 232 -21.82 -12.43 9.76
CA LEU A 232 -20.71 -13.08 10.46
C LEU A 232 -20.25 -12.26 11.66
N ALA A 233 -20.03 -10.96 11.49
CA ALA A 233 -19.64 -10.06 12.58
C ALA A 233 -20.71 -10.02 13.68
N ASN A 234 -21.98 -9.93 13.27
CA ASN A 234 -23.11 -9.96 14.18
C ASN A 234 -23.26 -11.28 14.95
N ALA A 235 -23.08 -12.41 14.27
CA ALA A 235 -23.12 -13.74 14.88
C ALA A 235 -21.98 -13.94 15.89
N ARG A 236 -20.84 -13.28 15.69
CA ARG A 236 -19.66 -13.33 16.57
C ARG A 236 -19.69 -12.30 17.71
N GLY A 237 -20.82 -11.64 17.92
CA GLY A 237 -21.08 -10.81 19.09
C GLY A 237 -21.57 -9.41 18.76
N GLY A 238 -21.36 -8.93 17.52
CA GLY A 238 -21.85 -7.63 17.05
C GLY A 238 -21.58 -6.51 18.02
N SER A 239 -20.34 -6.43 18.52
CA SER A 239 -19.99 -5.50 19.61
C SER A 239 -19.96 -4.03 19.19
N ASP A 240 -19.91 -3.77 17.88
CA ASP A 240 -19.86 -2.44 17.31
C ASP A 240 -20.73 -2.34 16.05
N ASN A 241 -20.86 -1.12 15.51
CA ASN A 241 -21.35 -0.89 14.16
C ASN A 241 -20.48 -1.66 13.17
N VAL A 242 -21.12 -2.26 12.16
CA VAL A 242 -20.40 -3.05 11.16
C VAL A 242 -20.76 -2.58 9.77
N THR A 243 -19.73 -2.20 9.01
CA THR A 243 -19.86 -1.78 7.63
C THR A 243 -18.88 -2.56 6.75
N ALA A 244 -19.40 -3.08 5.64
CA ALA A 244 -18.63 -3.82 4.63
C ALA A 244 -19.04 -3.34 3.23
N LEU A 245 -18.06 -2.93 2.43
CA LEU A 245 -18.22 -2.53 1.04
C LEU A 245 -17.35 -3.40 0.14
N VAL A 246 -17.99 -4.27 -0.64
CA VAL A 246 -17.32 -5.19 -1.56
C VAL A 246 -17.39 -4.64 -2.98
N LEU A 247 -16.24 -4.52 -3.63
CA LEU A 247 -16.10 -4.05 -5.01
C LEU A 247 -15.50 -5.15 -5.89
N ARG A 248 -16.01 -5.29 -7.12
CA ARG A 248 -15.50 -6.21 -8.14
C ARG A 248 -14.99 -5.41 -9.32
N ALA A 249 -13.78 -5.70 -9.77
CA ALA A 249 -13.20 -5.13 -10.97
C ALA A 249 -13.29 -6.14 -12.12
N ASP A 250 -14.16 -5.84 -13.09
CA ASP A 250 -14.33 -6.64 -14.29
C ASP A 250 -13.75 -5.91 -15.51
N ALA A 251 -13.30 -6.66 -16.52
CA ALA A 251 -12.96 -6.11 -17.82
C ALA A 251 -14.17 -5.34 -18.39
N ASP A 252 -13.94 -4.25 -19.12
CA ASP A 252 -15.03 -3.36 -19.56
C ASP A 252 -15.99 -4.00 -20.59
N GLY A 253 -15.71 -5.21 -21.07
CA GLY A 253 -16.56 -5.93 -22.03
C GLY A 253 -16.69 -5.22 -23.39
N THR A 254 -15.93 -4.14 -23.61
CA THR A 254 -15.90 -3.31 -24.82
C THR A 254 -15.07 -3.92 -25.94
N GLY A 255 -14.58 -5.15 -25.79
CA GLY A 255 -13.79 -5.87 -26.79
C GLY A 255 -12.28 -5.57 -26.74
N ASP A 256 -11.79 -4.91 -25.69
CA ASP A 256 -10.37 -4.58 -25.48
C ASP A 256 -9.67 -5.57 -24.53
N ASP A 257 -10.10 -6.83 -24.56
CA ASP A 257 -9.55 -7.90 -23.72
C ASP A 257 -8.03 -8.05 -23.87
N ASP A 258 -7.49 -7.70 -25.04
CA ASP A 258 -6.05 -7.72 -25.31
C ASP A 258 -5.30 -6.60 -24.57
N ALA A 259 -5.86 -5.39 -24.45
CA ALA A 259 -5.23 -4.32 -23.67
C ALA A 259 -5.27 -4.62 -22.17
N ASP A 260 -6.39 -5.11 -21.66
CA ASP A 260 -6.52 -5.53 -20.26
C ASP A 260 -5.52 -6.66 -19.93
N ARG A 261 -5.40 -7.66 -20.81
CA ARG A 261 -4.46 -8.78 -20.64
C ARG A 261 -3.00 -8.34 -20.76
N SER A 262 -2.70 -7.42 -21.69
CA SER A 262 -1.38 -6.78 -21.82
C SER A 262 -1.01 -6.01 -20.55
N ARG A 263 -1.97 -5.24 -20.00
CA ARG A 263 -1.75 -4.50 -18.75
C ARG A 263 -1.56 -5.41 -17.54
N THR A 264 -2.35 -6.46 -17.39
CA THR A 264 -2.15 -7.49 -16.35
C THR A 264 -0.74 -8.07 -16.44
N THR A 265 -0.28 -8.39 -17.65
CA THR A 265 1.08 -8.91 -17.87
C THR A 265 2.14 -7.89 -17.46
N GLU A 266 2.00 -6.64 -17.87
CA GLU A 266 2.92 -5.55 -17.55
C GLU A 266 3.01 -5.28 -16.04
N VAL A 267 1.87 -5.22 -15.34
CA VAL A 267 1.83 -4.98 -13.89
C VAL A 267 2.48 -6.13 -13.13
N ASN A 268 2.17 -7.38 -13.50
CA ASN A 268 2.76 -8.56 -12.86
C ASN A 268 4.27 -8.63 -13.12
N LEU A 269 4.72 -8.36 -14.35
CA LEU A 269 6.14 -8.34 -14.69
C LEU A 269 6.92 -7.33 -13.83
N LYS A 270 6.37 -6.12 -13.64
CA LYS A 270 6.99 -5.10 -12.77
C LYS A 270 7.05 -5.55 -11.32
N LEU A 271 5.96 -6.10 -10.78
CA LEU A 271 5.90 -6.58 -9.41
C LEU A 271 6.89 -7.72 -9.16
N ASP A 272 6.95 -8.70 -10.07
CA ASP A 272 7.84 -9.85 -9.96
C ASP A 272 9.31 -9.41 -10.10
N THR A 273 9.60 -8.51 -11.04
CA THR A 273 10.94 -7.93 -11.19
C THR A 273 11.40 -7.22 -9.92
N LEU A 274 10.52 -6.46 -9.24
CA LEU A 274 10.86 -5.84 -7.96
C LEU A 274 11.09 -6.89 -6.87
N LYS A 275 10.27 -7.95 -6.79
CA LYS A 275 10.42 -9.02 -5.79
C LYS A 275 11.71 -9.81 -5.96
N ASP A 276 12.23 -9.93 -7.18
CA ASP A 276 13.51 -10.60 -7.45
C ASP A 276 14.71 -9.79 -6.92
N ILE A 277 14.53 -8.48 -6.71
CA ILE A 277 15.55 -7.64 -6.07
C ILE A 277 15.55 -7.96 -4.57
N LYS A 278 16.67 -8.45 -4.06
CA LYS A 278 16.86 -8.78 -2.64
C LYS A 278 16.48 -7.65 -1.69
N LEU A 279 16.61 -6.39 -2.12
CA LEU A 279 16.20 -5.23 -1.33
C LEU A 279 14.69 -5.16 -1.11
N PHE A 280 13.87 -5.63 -2.06
CA PHE A 280 12.40 -5.48 -2.04
C PHE A 280 11.63 -6.80 -1.88
N ASN A 281 12.31 -7.94 -1.81
CA ASN A 281 11.69 -9.26 -1.80
C ASN A 281 10.77 -9.54 -0.59
N ASN A 282 10.98 -8.82 0.52
CA ASN A 282 10.21 -8.95 1.75
C ASN A 282 9.10 -7.90 1.89
N LEU A 283 8.90 -7.07 0.87
CA LEU A 283 7.85 -6.06 0.87
C LEU A 283 6.48 -6.68 0.56
N ASP A 284 5.45 -6.22 1.24
CA ASP A 284 4.08 -6.58 0.91
C ASP A 284 3.59 -5.88 -0.37
N LEU A 285 2.37 -6.20 -0.82
CA LEU A 285 1.84 -5.63 -2.06
C LEU A 285 1.66 -4.11 -1.98
N GLY A 286 1.23 -3.56 -0.83
CA GLY A 286 1.05 -2.12 -0.65
C GLY A 286 2.40 -1.41 -0.72
N GLU A 287 3.43 -1.96 -0.08
CA GLU A 287 4.80 -1.46 -0.11
C GLU A 287 5.42 -1.54 -1.51
N LEU A 288 5.22 -2.64 -2.22
CA LEU A 288 5.64 -2.77 -3.62
C LEU A 288 4.94 -1.74 -4.51
N CYS A 289 3.65 -1.45 -4.30
CA CYS A 289 2.97 -0.38 -5.00
C CYS A 289 3.57 1.00 -4.70
N LYS A 290 3.95 1.28 -3.45
CA LYS A 290 4.68 2.52 -3.08
C LYS A 290 6.01 2.64 -3.83
N VAL A 291 6.76 1.54 -3.95
CA VAL A 291 7.99 1.49 -4.76
C VAL A 291 7.68 1.68 -6.24
N LEU A 292 6.64 1.04 -6.78
CA LEU A 292 6.24 1.19 -8.18
C LEU A 292 5.88 2.62 -8.55
N ASN A 293 5.36 3.41 -7.60
CA ASN A 293 5.01 4.81 -7.82
C ASN A 293 6.22 5.75 -7.96
N VAL A 294 7.43 5.28 -7.62
CA VAL A 294 8.67 6.07 -7.75
C VAL A 294 9.65 5.51 -8.78
N VAL A 295 9.30 4.43 -9.48
CA VAL A 295 10.09 3.89 -10.59
C VAL A 295 9.44 4.21 -11.93
N ARG A 296 10.26 4.34 -12.97
CA ARG A 296 9.79 4.50 -14.34
C ARG A 296 10.33 3.39 -15.23
N ALA A 297 9.51 2.91 -16.17
CA ALA A 297 10.00 2.04 -17.22
C ALA A 297 10.75 2.87 -18.27
N GLN A 298 11.91 2.38 -18.72
CA GLN A 298 12.71 2.98 -19.78
C GLN A 298 13.04 1.92 -20.82
N GLU A 299 12.79 2.26 -22.09
CA GLU A 299 13.26 1.50 -23.24
C GLU A 299 14.75 1.78 -23.48
N VAL A 300 15.51 0.76 -23.81
CA VAL A 300 16.96 0.84 -24.09
C VAL A 300 17.23 0.19 -25.43
N ALA A 301 17.86 0.93 -26.34
CA ALA A 301 18.19 0.42 -27.67
C ALA A 301 19.36 -0.58 -27.62
N LYS A 302 19.44 -1.47 -28.61
CA LYS A 302 20.61 -2.35 -28.78
C LYS A 302 21.87 -1.52 -28.97
N GLY A 303 22.92 -1.84 -28.21
CA GLY A 303 24.20 -1.12 -28.19
C GLY A 303 24.19 0.16 -27.35
N GLU A 304 23.06 0.51 -26.73
CA GLU A 304 22.98 1.66 -25.84
C GLU A 304 23.69 1.34 -24.52
N VAL A 305 24.57 2.26 -24.11
CA VAL A 305 25.30 2.18 -22.85
C VAL A 305 24.48 2.86 -21.78
N VAL A 306 23.93 2.08 -20.85
CA VAL A 306 23.09 2.59 -19.75
C VAL A 306 23.96 3.24 -18.68
N LEU A 307 25.09 2.62 -18.36
CA LEU A 307 26.05 3.11 -17.36
C LEU A 307 27.46 3.04 -17.93
N ARG A 308 28.30 4.04 -17.64
CA ARG A 308 29.74 4.00 -17.96
C ARG A 308 30.58 3.94 -16.70
N GLU A 309 31.57 3.07 -16.70
CA GLU A 309 32.55 2.96 -15.62
C GLU A 309 33.20 4.32 -15.34
N GLY A 310 33.32 4.69 -14.06
CA GLY A 310 33.94 5.93 -13.61
C GLY A 310 33.02 7.16 -13.62
N GLU A 311 31.83 7.09 -14.23
CA GLU A 311 30.87 8.20 -14.17
C GLU A 311 30.17 8.24 -12.81
N PRO A 312 29.75 9.43 -12.33
CA PRO A 312 28.83 9.52 -11.21
C PRO A 312 27.50 8.85 -11.58
N GLY A 313 26.78 8.37 -10.58
CA GLY A 313 25.46 7.78 -10.78
C GLY A 313 24.53 8.06 -9.63
N ASP A 314 23.25 8.09 -9.94
CA ASP A 314 22.19 8.43 -9.00
C ASP A 314 20.99 7.47 -9.11
N SER A 315 21.12 6.38 -9.87
CA SER A 315 19.98 5.53 -10.23
C SER A 315 20.32 4.05 -10.13
N LEU A 316 19.35 3.27 -9.63
CA LEU A 316 19.27 1.82 -9.69
C LEU A 316 18.44 1.40 -10.90
N TYR A 317 18.83 0.29 -11.54
CA TYR A 317 18.13 -0.29 -12.68
C TYR A 317 17.77 -1.74 -12.39
N ALA A 318 16.57 -2.15 -12.80
CA ALA A 318 16.15 -3.55 -12.79
C ALA A 318 15.66 -3.96 -14.18
N ILE A 319 16.10 -5.13 -14.66
CA ILE A 319 15.85 -5.58 -16.02
C ILE A 319 14.47 -6.23 -16.09
N LEU A 320 13.53 -5.57 -16.78
CA LEU A 320 12.23 -6.15 -17.13
C LEU A 320 12.42 -7.16 -18.26
N GLU A 321 13.08 -6.72 -19.34
CA GLU A 321 13.27 -7.51 -20.56
C GLU A 321 14.62 -7.19 -21.18
N GLY A 322 15.25 -8.19 -21.77
CA GLY A 322 16.48 -8.05 -22.55
C GLY A 322 17.73 -8.58 -21.84
N LYS A 323 18.88 -8.31 -22.48
CA LYS A 323 20.18 -8.80 -22.04
C LYS A 323 21.23 -7.72 -22.11
N PHE A 324 22.05 -7.65 -21.06
CA PHE A 324 23.09 -6.66 -20.89
C PHE A 324 24.45 -7.33 -20.67
N VAL A 325 25.51 -6.66 -21.12
CA VAL A 325 26.89 -7.02 -20.80
C VAL A 325 27.46 -6.09 -19.76
N VAL A 326 28.21 -6.65 -18.80
CA VAL A 326 28.94 -5.91 -17.79
C VAL A 326 30.41 -5.92 -18.17
N THR A 327 30.97 -4.74 -18.41
CA THR A 327 32.36 -4.56 -18.84
C THR A 327 33.11 -3.70 -17.84
N ARG A 328 34.30 -4.12 -17.42
CA ARG A 328 35.20 -3.33 -16.54
C ARG A 328 36.59 -3.30 -17.14
N ALA A 329 37.20 -2.12 -17.18
CA ALA A 329 38.49 -1.89 -17.84
C ALA A 329 38.54 -2.47 -19.29
N GLY A 330 37.40 -2.40 -20.00
CA GLY A 330 37.26 -2.90 -21.37
C GLY A 330 37.08 -4.43 -21.50
N GLN A 331 37.07 -5.19 -20.40
CA GLN A 331 36.85 -6.64 -20.42
C GLN A 331 35.45 -7.02 -19.94
N ALA A 332 34.77 -7.90 -20.69
CA ALA A 332 33.47 -8.43 -20.29
C ALA A 332 33.62 -9.35 -19.07
N ILE A 333 32.98 -8.98 -17.97
CA ILE A 333 32.98 -9.75 -16.71
C ILE A 333 31.85 -10.78 -16.73
N THR A 334 30.63 -10.33 -17.03
CA THR A 334 29.43 -11.14 -16.92
C THR A 334 28.30 -10.57 -17.79
N TRP A 335 27.19 -11.29 -17.84
CA TRP A 335 25.97 -10.93 -18.55
C TRP A 335 24.81 -10.86 -17.55
N LEU A 336 23.92 -9.91 -17.73
CA LEU A 336 22.69 -9.77 -16.94
C LEU A 336 21.48 -9.96 -17.85
N SER A 337 20.41 -10.54 -17.32
CA SER A 337 19.16 -10.80 -18.03
C SER A 337 17.96 -10.37 -17.16
N THR A 338 16.74 -10.54 -17.67
CA THR A 338 15.48 -10.36 -16.92
C THR A 338 15.56 -10.85 -15.48
N GLY A 339 15.07 -10.03 -14.55
CA GLY A 339 15.08 -10.25 -13.09
C GLY A 339 16.37 -9.78 -12.40
N ALA A 340 17.47 -9.57 -13.14
CA ALA A 340 18.68 -8.98 -12.57
C ALA A 340 18.56 -7.46 -12.41
N HIS A 341 19.40 -6.90 -11.53
CA HIS A 341 19.48 -5.47 -11.26
C HIS A 341 20.94 -5.01 -11.22
N PHE A 342 21.16 -3.70 -11.40
CA PHE A 342 22.49 -3.09 -11.37
C PHE A 342 22.42 -1.61 -10.97
N GLY A 343 23.53 -1.10 -10.44
CA GLY A 343 23.62 0.30 -10.01
C GLY A 343 23.09 0.56 -8.60
N GLU A 344 22.82 -0.48 -7.83
CA GLU A 344 22.31 -0.43 -6.46
C GLU A 344 23.21 0.38 -5.51
N MET A 345 24.52 0.37 -5.75
CA MET A 345 25.49 1.07 -4.90
C MET A 345 25.23 2.58 -4.83
N THR A 346 24.74 3.19 -5.91
CA THR A 346 24.55 4.64 -5.96
C THR A 346 23.38 5.13 -5.15
N LEU A 347 22.42 4.25 -4.82
CA LEU A 347 21.34 4.57 -3.88
C LEU A 347 21.88 4.85 -2.46
N PHE A 348 22.98 4.20 -2.08
CA PHE A 348 23.53 4.23 -0.73
C PHE A 348 24.81 5.06 -0.59
N ASN A 349 25.61 5.18 -1.66
CA ASN A 349 26.87 5.92 -1.64
C ASN A 349 27.08 6.78 -2.89
N ASN A 350 27.94 7.80 -2.80
CA ASN A 350 28.32 8.66 -3.94
C ASN A 350 29.51 8.08 -4.72
N ARG A 351 29.69 6.76 -4.78
CA ARG A 351 30.81 6.19 -5.54
C ARG A 351 30.52 6.25 -7.04
N PRO A 352 31.54 6.49 -7.88
CA PRO A 352 31.41 6.33 -9.33
C PRO A 352 30.98 4.91 -9.70
N ARG A 353 30.39 4.75 -10.90
CA ARG A 353 30.01 3.44 -11.45
C ARG A 353 31.23 2.52 -11.52
N SER A 354 31.08 1.30 -11.03
CA SER A 354 32.16 0.30 -10.97
C SER A 354 32.40 -0.47 -12.27
N ALA A 355 31.48 -0.37 -13.22
CA ALA A 355 31.52 -1.05 -14.51
C ALA A 355 30.62 -0.32 -15.52
N THR A 356 30.89 -0.56 -16.80
CA THR A 356 30.05 -0.16 -17.93
C THR A 356 28.99 -1.22 -18.17
N ILE A 357 27.75 -0.80 -18.42
CA ILE A 357 26.61 -1.67 -18.74
C ILE A 357 26.06 -1.28 -20.10
N GLU A 358 26.03 -2.23 -21.04
CA GLU A 358 25.56 -2.03 -22.41
C GLU A 358 24.50 -3.07 -22.78
N ALA A 359 23.42 -2.63 -23.45
CA ALA A 359 22.37 -3.51 -23.92
C ALA A 359 22.80 -4.28 -25.18
N LEU A 360 22.65 -5.59 -25.20
CA LEU A 360 22.97 -6.43 -26.36
C LEU A 360 21.81 -6.56 -27.36
N GLU A 361 20.62 -6.20 -26.91
CA GLU A 361 19.38 -6.24 -27.66
C GLU A 361 18.45 -5.11 -27.20
N LYS A 362 17.34 -4.90 -27.92
CA LYS A 362 16.32 -3.97 -27.47
C LYS A 362 15.79 -4.46 -26.12
N SER A 363 15.89 -3.63 -25.10
CA SER A 363 15.69 -4.01 -23.71
C SER A 363 14.78 -3.00 -22.98
N ARG A 364 14.24 -3.40 -21.83
CA ARG A 364 13.40 -2.58 -20.97
C ARG A 364 13.85 -2.70 -19.52
N VAL A 365 13.96 -1.57 -18.84
CA VAL A 365 14.41 -1.51 -17.45
C VAL A 365 13.48 -0.65 -16.60
N LEU A 366 13.32 -1.01 -15.34
CA LEU A 366 12.82 -0.10 -14.31
C LEU A 366 13.98 0.75 -13.82
N VAL A 367 13.78 2.06 -13.77
CA VAL A 367 14.74 3.04 -13.27
C VAL A 367 14.20 3.62 -11.98
N MET A 368 15.01 3.53 -10.92
CA MET A 368 14.76 4.16 -9.63
C MET A 368 15.83 5.20 -9.38
N GLU A 369 15.43 6.46 -9.47
CA GLU A 369 16.30 7.60 -9.16
C GLU A 369 16.41 7.76 -7.65
N ARG A 370 17.62 8.04 -7.16
CA ARG A 370 17.93 8.18 -5.74
C ARG A 370 17.12 9.29 -5.09
N GLY A 371 16.88 10.40 -5.78
CA GLY A 371 16.05 11.49 -5.27
C GLY A 371 14.66 10.99 -4.89
N ARG A 372 14.00 10.30 -5.83
CA ARG A 372 12.67 9.72 -5.63
C ARG A 372 12.66 8.60 -4.59
N PHE A 373 13.71 7.78 -4.53
CA PHE A 373 13.86 6.78 -3.48
C PHE A 373 14.00 7.41 -2.09
N VAL A 374 14.82 8.44 -1.93
CA VAL A 374 14.97 9.16 -0.66
C VAL A 374 13.68 9.86 -0.26
N GLU A 375 12.99 10.50 -1.20
CA GLU A 375 11.66 11.09 -0.96
C GLU A 375 10.65 10.04 -0.47
N LEU A 376 10.64 8.86 -1.08
CA LEU A 376 9.82 7.74 -0.64
C LEU A 376 10.14 7.35 0.81
N LEU A 377 11.42 7.19 1.16
CA LEU A 377 11.81 6.83 2.53
C LEU A 377 11.47 7.91 3.57
N GLN A 378 11.48 9.19 3.17
CA GLN A 378 11.07 10.29 4.04
C GLN A 378 9.56 10.30 4.28
N LYS A 379 8.76 10.03 3.23
CA LYS A 379 7.30 9.92 3.34
C LYS A 379 6.86 8.65 4.07
N GLU A 380 7.63 7.57 3.90
CA GLU A 380 7.33 6.23 4.38
C GLU A 380 8.48 5.68 5.26
N PRO A 381 8.66 6.20 6.50
CA PRO A 381 9.76 5.77 7.36
C PRO A 381 9.79 4.27 7.64
N GLN A 382 8.62 3.61 7.69
CA GLN A 382 8.51 2.18 7.96
C GLN A 382 9.10 1.33 6.83
N LEU A 383 8.86 1.75 5.59
CA LEU A 383 9.51 1.14 4.43
C LEU A 383 11.03 1.25 4.58
N GLY A 384 11.53 2.44 4.97
CA GLY A 384 12.95 2.65 5.25
C GLY A 384 13.55 1.70 6.29
N VAL A 385 12.84 1.45 7.40
CA VAL A 385 13.28 0.50 8.45
C VAL A 385 13.36 -0.93 7.89
N LYS A 386 12.33 -1.39 7.16
CA LYS A 386 12.34 -2.73 6.53
C LYS A 386 13.48 -2.90 5.53
N LEU A 387 13.72 -1.88 4.72
CA LEU A 387 14.83 -1.89 3.76
C LEU A 387 16.19 -1.89 4.46
N LEU A 388 16.34 -1.15 5.56
CA LEU A 388 17.56 -1.14 6.37
C LEU A 388 17.85 -2.53 6.97
N TRP A 389 16.82 -3.21 7.48
CA TRP A 389 16.95 -4.58 8.01
C TRP A 389 17.33 -5.58 6.93
N THR A 390 16.68 -5.50 5.77
CA THR A 390 17.02 -6.33 4.62
C THR A 390 18.46 -6.09 4.19
N PHE A 391 18.90 -4.83 4.18
CA PHE A 391 20.28 -4.47 3.87
C PHE A 391 21.29 -5.01 4.90
N ALA A 392 20.98 -4.89 6.20
CA ALA A 392 21.82 -5.44 7.27
C ALA A 392 21.97 -6.97 7.15
N GLN A 393 20.89 -7.69 6.84
CA GLN A 393 20.92 -9.13 6.58
C GLN A 393 21.77 -9.48 5.36
N VAL A 394 21.59 -8.77 4.24
CA VAL A 394 22.38 -8.99 3.02
C VAL A 394 23.87 -8.73 3.26
N LEU A 395 24.22 -7.67 3.99
CA LEU A 395 25.61 -7.39 4.36
C LEU A 395 26.18 -8.47 5.29
N SER A 396 25.42 -8.92 6.28
CA SER A 396 25.84 -10.00 7.19
C SER A 396 26.16 -11.27 6.42
N LEU A 397 25.26 -11.71 5.53
CA LEU A 397 25.47 -12.90 4.70
C LEU A 397 26.70 -12.76 3.79
N ARG A 398 26.89 -11.58 3.17
CA ARG A 398 28.09 -11.32 2.34
C ARG A 398 29.38 -11.33 3.17
N LEU A 399 29.36 -10.81 4.38
CA LEU A 399 30.50 -10.84 5.31
C LEU A 399 30.81 -12.27 5.74
N ASP A 400 29.80 -13.09 6.00
CA ASP A 400 29.97 -14.51 6.32
C ASP A 400 30.60 -15.27 5.14
N GLU A 401 30.10 -15.06 3.92
CA GLU A 401 30.66 -15.66 2.70
C GLU A 401 32.12 -15.25 2.49
N THR A 402 32.42 -13.96 2.65
CA THR A 402 33.79 -13.43 2.50
C THR A 402 34.71 -13.96 3.60
N SER A 403 34.21 -14.09 4.84
CA SER A 403 34.97 -14.64 5.96
C SER A 403 35.28 -16.11 5.75
N VAL A 404 34.33 -16.89 5.23
CA VAL A 404 34.54 -18.30 4.86
C VAL A 404 35.59 -18.42 3.74
N GLN A 405 35.57 -17.52 2.76
CA GLN A 405 36.58 -17.48 1.68
C GLN A 405 37.98 -17.11 2.19
N LEU A 406 38.09 -16.22 3.18
CA LEU A 406 39.38 -15.75 3.71
C LEU A 406 39.98 -16.65 4.80
N TYR A 407 39.16 -17.27 5.64
CA TYR A 407 39.61 -17.98 6.85
C TYR A 407 39.24 -19.48 6.88
N GLY A 408 38.51 -19.99 5.88
CA GLY A 408 37.97 -21.35 5.89
C GLY A 408 36.69 -21.47 6.73
N ALA A 409 36.00 -22.61 6.64
CA ALA A 409 34.73 -22.82 7.33
C ALA A 409 34.88 -22.75 8.86
N VAL A 410 34.14 -21.84 9.49
CA VAL A 410 33.98 -21.80 10.96
C VAL A 410 33.18 -23.04 11.39
N PRO A 411 33.60 -23.78 12.44
CA PRO A 411 32.87 -24.96 12.92
C PRO A 411 31.40 -24.66 13.22
N SER A 412 30.53 -25.58 12.82
CA SER A 412 29.07 -25.43 12.68
C SER A 412 28.26 -25.37 13.98
N ASP A 413 28.81 -24.92 15.09
CA ASP A 413 28.18 -25.14 16.41
C ASP A 413 27.28 -24.01 16.92
N THR A 414 26.93 -23.03 16.07
CA THR A 414 26.06 -21.90 16.47
C THR A 414 25.04 -21.46 15.42
N ARG A 415 24.68 -22.32 14.46
CA ARG A 415 23.60 -21.99 13.52
C ARG A 415 22.24 -22.12 14.21
N ASP A 416 21.84 -21.09 14.93
CA ASP A 416 20.43 -20.85 15.21
C ASP A 416 19.80 -20.40 13.89
N THR A 417 19.18 -21.35 13.17
CA THR A 417 18.66 -21.16 11.81
C THR A 417 17.33 -20.42 11.75
N ASP A 418 16.82 -19.91 12.87
CA ASP A 418 15.57 -19.16 12.90
C ASP A 418 15.79 -17.67 13.23
N MET A 419 16.32 -16.94 12.24
CA MET A 419 16.43 -15.47 12.29
C MET A 419 15.14 -14.76 11.84
N THR A 420 14.00 -15.47 11.75
CA THR A 420 12.72 -14.86 11.36
C THR A 420 11.99 -14.20 12.53
N THR A 421 12.35 -14.51 13.77
CA THR A 421 11.77 -13.88 14.96
C THR A 421 12.60 -12.69 15.44
N PRO A 422 11.99 -11.50 15.66
CA PRO A 422 12.69 -10.39 16.31
C PRO A 422 13.13 -10.82 17.72
N PHE A 423 14.32 -10.37 18.13
CA PHE A 423 14.89 -10.58 19.46
C PHE A 423 13.81 -10.45 20.54
N LYS A 424 13.47 -11.56 21.21
CA LYS A 424 12.76 -11.49 22.49
C LYS A 424 13.72 -10.86 23.51
N PRO A 425 13.37 -9.74 24.17
CA PRO A 425 14.14 -9.31 25.32
C PRO A 425 14.11 -10.43 26.36
N LYS A 426 15.27 -10.76 26.93
CA LYS A 426 15.33 -11.64 28.11
C LYS A 426 14.67 -10.90 29.27
N ASP A 427 13.85 -11.66 30.01
CA ASP A 427 13.03 -11.23 31.15
C ASP A 427 13.76 -10.33 32.17
#